data_AF-A0A8C6WGW6-F1
#
_entry.id   AF-A0A8C6WGW6-F1
#
_cell.length_a   1.000
_cell.length_b   1.000
_cell.length_c   1.000
_cell.angle_alpha   90.00
_cell.angle_beta   90.00
_cell.angle_gamma   90.00
#
_symmetry.space_group_name_H-M   'P 1'
#
loop_
_entity.id
_entity.type
_entity.pdbx_description
1 polymer ?
#
loop_
_entity_poly.entity_id
_entity_poly.type
_entity_poly.pdbx_seq_one_letter_code
_entity_poly.pdbx_strand_id
1 'polypeptide(L)'
;MLGGKSVDSTDSKDCFVRVRKRELDKLTTEVMQLREFLPRVLNGELMEMLNKSKAAQTMSAMKEQMAQEQERLRQDCAHLQCRLEASQAECQKEREDKLLLREQLWQSGTELQQQADFCSGLGSATCSLLWSCSAREDTIMVWLADQWKLQSFVVVAAQTLESFVRSLDEDVKVQTEDPNSQEHKFVLALAGTITNIAAVTNGRDFLATSAHVLLDTLIRMLELMKPGAFPKLKVLMLMALYNVSISVKGLKYMIKNPGLLSVTWNLLEERDWEVCLHSLRLLQSLVLEEEAALLLGPAVVDPELEERVRRLSSSAQPGLRATAEQTLEDLHALQKSQGSKASKP
;
A
#
# COMPACT_ATOMS: atom_id res chain seq x y z
N MET A 1 -63.57 -0.25 -49.89
CA MET A 1 -64.66 -1.20 -50.21
C MET A 1 -65.89 -0.37 -50.50
N LEU A 2 -66.51 -0.68 -51.65
CA LEU A 2 -67.93 -0.49 -52.00
C LEU A 2 -68.47 0.92 -51.78
N GLY A 3 -68.66 1.77 -52.78
CA GLY A 3 -69.09 1.53 -54.15
C GLY A 3 -69.99 2.75 -54.45
N GLY A 4 -69.74 3.56 -55.46
CA GLY A 4 -69.64 3.11 -56.85
C GLY A 4 -71.03 3.14 -57.46
N LYS A 5 -71.32 4.24 -58.17
CA LYS A 5 -72.15 4.39 -59.39
C LYS A 5 -72.27 5.89 -59.65
N SER A 6 -71.33 6.50 -60.37
CA SER A 6 -71.14 6.42 -61.83
C SER A 6 -72.45 6.64 -62.58
N VAL A 7 -72.62 7.84 -63.12
CA VAL A 7 -72.50 8.10 -64.57
C VAL A 7 -73.67 7.46 -65.31
N ASP A 8 -74.63 8.29 -65.70
CA ASP A 8 -74.84 8.43 -67.14
C ASP A 8 -75.23 9.86 -67.48
N SER A 9 -74.29 10.54 -68.13
CA SER A 9 -74.47 11.78 -68.85
C SER A 9 -75.08 11.42 -70.21
N THR A 10 -76.38 11.60 -70.35
CA THR A 10 -77.03 11.65 -71.66
C THR A 10 -77.61 13.04 -71.88
N ASP A 11 -77.08 13.71 -72.89
CA ASP A 11 -77.57 14.90 -73.56
C ASP A 11 -77.84 16.13 -72.69
N SER A 12 -76.81 16.97 -72.63
CA SER A 12 -76.94 18.43 -72.61
C SER A 12 -77.61 18.92 -73.91
N LYS A 13 -78.87 18.54 -74.13
CA LYS A 13 -79.84 19.56 -74.56
C LYS A 13 -79.77 20.61 -73.47
N ASP A 14 -79.75 21.91 -73.79
CA ASP A 14 -80.08 22.91 -72.78
C ASP A 14 -81.43 22.50 -72.19
N CYS A 15 -81.37 21.75 -71.08
CA CYS A 15 -82.48 20.96 -70.59
C CYS A 15 -83.19 21.93 -69.69
N PHE A 16 -83.83 22.90 -70.35
CA PHE A 16 -84.84 23.74 -69.77
C PHE A 16 -85.88 22.79 -69.22
N VAL A 17 -85.72 22.43 -67.95
CA VAL A 17 -86.72 21.68 -67.21
C VAL A 17 -87.93 22.59 -67.26
N ARG A 18 -88.95 22.16 -67.99
CA ARG A 18 -90.19 22.91 -68.15
C ARG A 18 -90.95 22.80 -66.84
N VAL A 19 -90.53 23.59 -65.87
CA VAL A 19 -91.17 23.64 -64.55
C VAL A 19 -92.51 24.32 -64.75
N ARG A 20 -93.58 23.69 -64.25
CA ARG A 20 -94.88 24.33 -64.23
C ARG A 20 -94.73 25.57 -63.36
N LYS A 21 -95.13 26.76 -63.86
CA LYS A 21 -94.99 28.04 -63.15
C LYS A 21 -95.37 27.95 -61.66
N ARG A 22 -96.44 27.21 -61.35
CA ARG A 22 -96.91 26.88 -59.99
C ARG A 22 -95.86 26.24 -59.07
N GLU A 23 -94.95 25.42 -59.58
CA GLU A 23 -93.92 24.70 -58.81
C GLU A 23 -92.70 25.60 -58.57
N LEU A 24 -92.36 26.47 -59.52
CA LEU A 24 -91.35 27.52 -59.30
C LEU A 24 -91.85 28.55 -58.29
N ASP A 25 -93.09 29.01 -58.43
CA ASP A 25 -93.73 29.92 -57.48
C ASP A 25 -93.80 29.30 -56.08
N LYS A 26 -94.04 27.99 -55.98
CA LYS A 26 -94.03 27.23 -54.72
C LYS A 26 -92.64 27.16 -54.09
N LEU A 27 -91.60 26.88 -54.86
CA LEU A 27 -90.22 26.88 -54.34
C LEU A 27 -89.79 28.29 -53.93
N THR A 28 -90.15 29.32 -54.70
CA THR A 28 -89.90 30.72 -54.32
C THR A 28 -90.62 31.08 -53.03
N THR A 29 -91.87 30.63 -52.83
CA THR A 29 -92.57 30.84 -51.56
C THR A 29 -91.97 30.04 -50.41
N GLU A 30 -91.54 28.79 -50.61
CA GLU A 30 -90.86 28.00 -49.58
C GLU A 30 -89.50 28.60 -49.20
N VAL A 31 -88.73 29.10 -50.17
CA VAL A 31 -87.45 29.79 -49.91
C VAL A 31 -87.68 31.14 -49.23
N MET A 32 -88.71 31.91 -49.64
CA MET A 32 -89.09 33.16 -48.96
C MET A 32 -89.57 32.89 -47.53
N GLN A 33 -90.38 31.86 -47.32
CA GLN A 33 -90.83 31.42 -46.00
C GLN A 33 -89.65 30.98 -45.14
N LEU A 34 -88.71 30.20 -45.67
CA LEU A 34 -87.49 29.84 -44.95
C LEU A 34 -86.66 31.09 -44.61
N ARG A 35 -86.53 32.05 -45.52
CA ARG A 35 -85.78 33.30 -45.28
C ARG A 35 -86.46 34.20 -44.25
N GLU A 36 -87.78 34.16 -44.14
CA GLU A 36 -88.58 34.88 -43.14
C GLU A 36 -88.60 34.15 -41.79
N PHE A 37 -88.60 32.80 -41.81
CA PHE A 37 -88.78 31.96 -40.63
C PHE A 37 -87.45 31.60 -39.96
N LEU A 38 -86.35 31.41 -40.71
CA LEU A 38 -85.03 31.08 -40.14
C LEU A 38 -84.57 32.10 -39.11
N PRO A 39 -84.63 33.43 -39.35
CA PRO A 39 -84.22 34.42 -38.35
C PRO A 39 -85.14 34.45 -37.12
N ARG A 40 -86.40 34.05 -37.27
CA ARG A 40 -87.36 33.92 -36.15
C ARG A 40 -87.10 32.69 -35.29
N VAL A 41 -86.55 31.62 -35.88
CA VAL A 41 -86.19 30.38 -35.17
C VAL A 41 -84.76 30.43 -34.63
N LEU A 42 -83.80 30.93 -35.42
CA LEU A 42 -82.44 31.26 -34.99
C LEU A 42 -82.41 32.67 -34.42
N ASN A 43 -83.13 32.87 -33.31
CA ASN A 43 -83.14 34.14 -32.58
C ASN A 43 -81.73 34.40 -31.99
N GLY A 44 -81.29 35.67 -31.96
CA GLY A 44 -80.02 36.06 -31.36
C GLY A 44 -79.88 35.58 -29.91
N GLU A 45 -80.99 35.53 -29.17
CA GLU A 45 -81.06 34.98 -27.80
C GLU A 45 -80.77 33.48 -27.73
N LEU A 46 -81.21 32.68 -28.70
CA LEU A 46 -80.91 31.24 -28.75
C LEU A 46 -79.43 30.99 -29.08
N MET A 47 -78.86 31.79 -29.99
CA MET A 47 -77.42 31.77 -30.29
C MET A 47 -76.58 32.23 -29.10
N GLU A 48 -77.05 33.24 -28.36
CA GLU A 48 -76.41 33.72 -27.13
C GLU A 48 -76.50 32.69 -26.01
N MET A 49 -77.66 32.03 -25.82
CA MET A 49 -77.80 30.91 -24.87
C MET A 49 -76.94 29.72 -25.26
N LEU A 50 -76.82 29.39 -26.56
CA LEU A 50 -75.93 28.34 -27.04
C LEU A 50 -74.46 28.71 -26.78
N ASN A 51 -74.06 29.96 -27.01
CA ASN A 51 -72.70 30.43 -26.75
C ASN A 51 -72.40 30.47 -25.24
N LYS A 52 -73.36 30.90 -24.40
CA LYS A 52 -73.28 30.84 -22.93
C LYS A 52 -73.20 29.40 -22.43
N SER A 53 -73.97 28.49 -23.01
CA SER A 53 -73.92 27.05 -22.70
C SER A 53 -72.58 26.44 -23.07
N LYS A 54 -72.05 26.74 -24.27
CA LYS A 54 -70.70 26.33 -24.70
C LYS A 54 -69.61 26.90 -23.78
N ALA A 55 -69.69 28.18 -23.43
CA ALA A 55 -68.75 28.82 -22.52
C ALA A 55 -68.80 28.19 -21.11
N ALA A 56 -70.01 27.89 -20.60
CA ALA A 56 -70.19 27.21 -19.33
C ALA A 56 -69.66 25.78 -19.36
N GLN A 57 -69.86 25.05 -20.45
CA GLN A 57 -69.29 23.71 -20.65
C GLN A 57 -67.75 23.75 -20.70
N THR A 58 -67.15 24.70 -21.42
CA THR A 58 -65.69 24.85 -21.45
C THR A 58 -65.13 25.26 -20.09
N MET A 59 -65.82 26.13 -19.36
CA MET A 59 -65.41 26.55 -18.01
C MET A 59 -65.54 25.39 -17.01
N SER A 60 -66.58 24.56 -17.13
CA SER A 60 -66.74 23.35 -16.33
C SER A 60 -65.63 22.34 -16.59
N ALA A 61 -65.30 22.08 -17.86
CA ALA A 61 -64.22 21.18 -18.25
C ALA A 61 -62.85 21.70 -17.77
N MET A 62 -62.57 23.00 -17.89
CA MET A 62 -61.34 23.61 -17.38
C MET A 62 -61.25 23.53 -15.85
N LYS A 63 -62.36 23.74 -15.14
CA LYS A 63 -62.42 23.62 -13.68
C LYS A 63 -62.16 22.18 -13.22
N GLU A 64 -62.68 21.20 -13.95
CA GLU A 64 -62.43 19.78 -13.69
C GLU A 64 -60.97 19.40 -13.93
N GLN A 65 -60.37 19.87 -15.03
CA GLN A 65 -58.93 19.69 -15.31
C GLN A 65 -58.07 20.34 -14.22
N MET A 66 -58.39 21.57 -13.82
CA MET A 66 -57.66 22.27 -12.76
C MET A 66 -57.78 21.54 -11.40
N ALA A 67 -58.95 20.98 -11.10
CA ALA A 67 -59.14 20.19 -9.87
C ALA A 67 -58.33 18.89 -9.90
N GLN A 68 -58.29 18.20 -11.05
CA GLN A 68 -57.45 17.00 -11.24
C GLN A 68 -55.96 17.33 -11.14
N GLU A 69 -55.51 18.44 -11.73
CA GLU A 69 -54.12 18.91 -11.63
C GLU A 69 -53.76 19.29 -10.19
N GLN A 70 -54.65 19.98 -9.48
CA GLN A 70 -54.45 20.33 -8.08
C GLN A 70 -54.34 19.08 -7.19
N GLU A 71 -55.17 18.07 -7.43
CA GLU A 71 -55.12 16.81 -6.69
C GLU A 71 -53.83 16.03 -6.98
N ARG A 72 -53.42 15.98 -8.25
CA ARG A 72 -52.13 15.38 -8.64
C ARG A 72 -50.95 16.07 -7.97
N LEU A 73 -50.93 17.41 -7.98
CA LEU A 73 -49.87 18.19 -7.31
C LEU A 73 -49.87 17.95 -5.80
N ARG A 74 -51.03 17.78 -5.15
CA ARG A 74 -51.10 17.41 -3.73
C ARG A 74 -50.48 16.04 -3.47
N GLN A 75 -50.78 15.05 -4.30
CA GLN A 75 -50.23 13.71 -4.19
C GLN A 75 -48.71 13.71 -4.42
N ASP A 76 -48.23 14.44 -5.42
CA ASP A 76 -46.80 14.60 -5.70
C ASP A 76 -46.08 15.30 -4.53
N CYS A 77 -46.65 16.36 -3.96
CA CYS A 77 -46.11 17.03 -2.78
C CYS A 77 -46.02 16.08 -1.58
N ALA A 78 -47.07 15.30 -1.30
CA ALA A 78 -47.07 14.33 -0.20
C ALA A 78 -46.01 13.24 -0.41
N HIS A 79 -45.88 12.71 -1.64
CA HIS A 79 -44.87 11.72 -1.97
C HIS A 79 -43.44 12.25 -1.80
N LEU A 80 -43.18 13.47 -2.28
CA LEU A 80 -41.88 14.12 -2.12
C LEU A 80 -41.55 14.41 -0.66
N GLN A 81 -42.54 14.81 0.15
CA GLN A 81 -42.37 14.99 1.60
C GLN A 81 -41.97 13.68 2.27
N CYS A 82 -42.68 12.58 2.04
CA CYS A 82 -42.32 11.28 2.61
C CYS A 82 -40.90 10.83 2.19
N ARG A 83 -40.51 11.06 0.92
CA ARG A 83 -39.16 10.73 0.44
C ARG A 83 -38.08 11.59 1.10
N LEU A 84 -38.36 12.88 1.31
CA LEU A 84 -37.44 13.78 1.99
C LEU A 84 -37.25 13.35 3.44
N GLU A 85 -38.34 13.04 4.16
CA GLU A 85 -38.28 12.56 5.54
C GLU A 85 -37.51 11.24 5.67
N ALA A 86 -37.77 10.28 4.77
CA ALA A 86 -37.03 9.01 4.75
C ALA A 86 -35.52 9.24 4.51
N SER A 87 -35.16 10.08 3.54
CA SER A 87 -33.76 10.41 3.26
C SER A 87 -33.10 11.17 4.41
N GLN A 88 -33.83 12.05 5.11
CA GLN A 88 -33.33 12.75 6.30
C GLN A 88 -33.08 11.78 7.45
N ALA A 89 -33.98 10.82 7.67
CA ALA A 89 -33.81 9.79 8.69
C ALA A 89 -32.60 8.89 8.40
N GLU A 90 -32.42 8.47 7.14
CA GLU A 90 -31.25 7.70 6.71
C GLU A 90 -29.94 8.49 6.90
N CYS A 91 -29.92 9.76 6.51
CA CYS A 91 -28.76 10.64 6.68
C CYS A 91 -28.39 10.84 8.16
N GLN A 92 -29.39 11.01 9.03
CA GLN A 92 -29.17 11.12 10.47
C GLN A 92 -28.60 9.83 11.07
N LYS A 93 -29.15 8.68 10.67
CA LYS A 93 -28.63 7.37 11.08
C LYS A 93 -27.19 7.15 10.61
N GLU A 94 -26.89 7.44 9.35
CA GLU A 94 -25.52 7.31 8.82
C GLU A 94 -24.54 8.23 9.56
N ARG A 95 -24.98 9.43 9.96
CA ARG A 95 -24.18 10.34 10.77
C ARG A 95 -23.88 9.79 12.16
N GLU A 96 -24.86 9.18 12.81
CA GLU A 96 -24.70 8.52 14.12
C GLU A 96 -23.75 7.32 14.01
N ASP A 97 -23.96 6.45 13.03
CA ASP A 97 -23.10 5.29 12.75
C ASP A 97 -21.65 5.73 12.46
N LYS A 98 -21.46 6.80 11.68
CA LYS A 98 -20.13 7.36 11.39
C LYS A 98 -19.43 7.90 12.62
N LEU A 99 -20.16 8.52 13.56
CA LEU A 99 -19.58 8.99 14.83
C LEU A 99 -19.14 7.81 15.69
N LEU A 100 -19.99 6.77 15.80
CA LEU A 100 -19.68 5.56 16.55
C LEU A 100 -18.44 4.84 15.98
N LEU A 101 -18.37 4.67 14.66
CA LEU A 101 -17.22 4.04 14.01
C LEU A 101 -15.92 4.84 14.21
N ARG A 102 -16.00 6.18 14.21
CA ARG A 102 -14.84 7.04 14.50
C ARG A 102 -14.36 6.88 15.93
N GLU A 103 -15.27 6.78 16.89
CA GLU A 103 -14.94 6.54 18.28
C GLU A 103 -14.27 5.17 18.45
N GLN A 104 -14.83 4.11 17.85
CA GLN A 104 -14.25 2.77 17.87
C GLN A 104 -12.85 2.73 17.24
N LEU A 105 -12.66 3.38 16.10
CA LEU A 105 -11.35 3.48 15.44
C LEU A 105 -10.33 4.20 16.33
N TRP A 106 -10.74 5.28 16.99
CA TRP A 106 -9.88 6.02 17.90
C TRP A 106 -9.52 5.22 19.16
N GLN A 107 -10.49 4.52 19.76
CA GLN A 107 -10.26 3.61 20.89
C GLN A 107 -9.29 2.49 20.50
N SER A 108 -9.56 1.80 19.39
CA SER A 108 -8.69 0.74 18.87
C SER A 108 -7.28 1.25 18.55
N GLY A 109 -7.16 2.46 17.96
CA GLY A 109 -5.87 3.09 17.72
C GLY A 109 -5.10 3.38 19.02
N THR A 110 -5.81 3.80 20.07
CA THR A 110 -5.21 4.05 21.40
C THR A 110 -4.75 2.76 22.05
N GLU A 111 -5.56 1.69 21.99
CA GLU A 111 -5.20 0.36 22.50
C GLU A 111 -3.99 -0.23 21.78
N LEU A 112 -3.93 -0.11 20.44
CA LEU A 112 -2.78 -0.55 19.65
C LEU A 112 -1.51 0.20 20.01
N GLN A 113 -1.58 1.53 20.21
CA GLN A 113 -0.43 2.31 20.64
C GLN A 113 0.05 1.88 22.03
N GLN A 114 -0.87 1.68 22.98
CA GLN A 114 -0.52 1.19 24.32
C GLN A 114 0.13 -0.20 24.27
N GLN A 115 -0.37 -1.09 23.41
CA GLN A 115 0.22 -2.40 23.21
C GLN A 115 1.62 -2.31 22.58
N ALA A 116 1.82 -1.43 21.59
CA ALA A 116 3.13 -1.19 20.99
C ALA A 116 4.14 -0.67 22.02
N ASP A 117 3.75 0.34 22.82
CA ASP A 117 4.59 0.91 23.88
C ASP A 117 4.94 -0.14 24.94
N PHE A 118 3.95 -0.94 25.36
CA PHE A 118 4.16 -2.03 26.32
C PHE A 118 5.10 -3.11 25.77
N CYS A 119 4.89 -3.58 24.54
CA CYS A 119 5.72 -4.59 23.91
C CYS A 119 7.16 -4.09 23.70
N SER A 120 7.33 -2.84 23.29
CA SER A 120 8.65 -2.21 23.13
C SER A 120 9.37 -2.07 24.47
N GLY A 121 8.68 -1.62 25.52
CA GLY A 121 9.23 -1.54 26.87
C GLY A 121 9.60 -2.91 27.45
N LEU A 122 8.73 -3.90 27.30
CA LEU A 122 8.98 -5.28 27.74
C LEU A 122 10.16 -5.89 26.99
N GLY A 123 10.19 -5.77 25.66
CA GLY A 123 11.25 -6.28 24.79
C GLY A 123 12.61 -5.66 25.14
N SER A 124 12.65 -4.34 25.28
CA SER A 124 13.86 -3.61 25.69
C SER A 124 14.40 -4.07 27.04
N ALA A 125 13.55 -4.14 28.07
CA ALA A 125 13.98 -4.54 29.41
C ALA A 125 14.45 -6.00 29.45
N THR A 126 13.67 -6.92 28.88
CA THR A 126 13.99 -8.35 28.89
C THR A 126 15.23 -8.68 28.05
N CYS A 127 15.36 -8.10 26.85
CA CYS A 127 16.52 -8.33 26.01
C CYS A 127 17.79 -7.66 26.56
N SER A 128 17.68 -6.51 27.24
CA SER A 128 18.83 -5.91 27.92
C SER A 128 19.38 -6.83 29.02
N LEU A 129 18.49 -7.49 29.79
CA LEU A 129 18.90 -8.51 30.75
C LEU A 129 19.49 -9.73 30.05
N LEU A 130 18.87 -10.19 28.96
CA LEU A 130 19.36 -11.33 28.19
C LEU A 130 20.77 -11.08 27.64
N TRP A 131 21.00 -9.90 27.07
CA TRP A 131 22.31 -9.47 26.59
C TRP A 131 23.32 -9.48 27.74
N SER A 132 22.97 -8.87 28.87
CA SER A 132 23.84 -8.84 30.05
C SER A 132 24.19 -10.23 30.55
N CYS A 133 23.22 -11.15 30.63
CA CYS A 133 23.44 -12.53 31.06
C CYS A 133 24.26 -13.35 30.06
N SER A 134 24.10 -13.09 28.76
CA SER A 134 24.85 -13.77 27.69
C SER A 134 26.35 -13.44 27.69
N ALA A 135 26.79 -12.39 28.39
CA ALA A 135 28.21 -12.08 28.52
C ALA A 135 29.01 -13.18 29.25
N ARG A 136 28.32 -14.07 29.97
CA ARG A 136 28.92 -15.23 30.64
C ARG A 136 28.83 -16.46 29.75
N GLU A 137 29.96 -17.08 29.46
CA GLU A 137 30.04 -18.31 28.66
C GLU A 137 29.17 -19.44 29.24
N ASP A 138 29.15 -19.62 30.57
CA ASP A 138 28.28 -20.61 31.25
C ASP A 138 26.80 -20.47 30.88
N THR A 139 26.31 -19.23 30.74
CA THR A 139 24.91 -18.96 30.37
C THR A 139 24.63 -19.47 28.96
N ILE A 140 25.54 -19.21 28.02
CA ILE A 140 25.43 -19.67 26.63
C ILE A 140 25.50 -21.20 26.59
N MET A 141 26.36 -21.82 27.41
CA MET A 141 26.43 -23.27 27.52
C MET A 141 25.13 -23.90 28.03
N VAL A 142 24.45 -23.27 28.98
CA VAL A 142 23.11 -23.70 29.44
C VAL A 142 22.07 -23.58 28.32
N TRP A 143 22.12 -22.52 27.51
CA TRP A 143 21.20 -22.38 26.36
C TRP A 143 21.45 -23.42 25.28
N LEU A 144 22.72 -23.75 25.03
CA LEU A 144 23.12 -24.77 24.07
C LEU A 144 22.73 -26.18 24.50
N ALA A 145 22.57 -26.44 25.81
CA ALA A 145 22.00 -27.71 26.29
C ALA A 145 20.55 -27.90 25.85
N ASP A 146 19.82 -26.80 25.60
CA ASP A 146 18.43 -26.79 25.15
C ASP A 146 18.29 -26.21 23.74
N GLN A 147 18.95 -26.86 22.77
CA GLN A 147 19.16 -26.32 21.41
C GLN A 147 17.89 -25.85 20.72
N TRP A 148 16.73 -26.48 20.96
CA TRP A 148 15.48 -26.09 20.29
C TRP A 148 14.96 -24.73 20.75
N LYS A 149 15.15 -24.37 22.03
CA LYS A 149 14.78 -23.03 22.53
C LYS A 149 15.70 -21.97 21.97
N LEU A 150 17.00 -22.26 21.92
CA LEU A 150 17.96 -21.35 21.33
C LEU A 150 17.70 -21.15 19.83
N GLN A 151 17.36 -22.22 19.10
CA GLN A 151 16.94 -22.15 17.70
C GLN A 151 15.71 -21.28 17.52
N SER A 152 14.67 -21.49 18.34
CA SER A 152 13.44 -20.68 18.29
C SER A 152 13.73 -19.20 18.57
N PHE A 153 14.57 -18.92 19.57
CA PHE A 153 15.05 -17.56 19.87
C PHE A 153 15.74 -16.94 18.67
N VAL A 154 16.68 -17.65 18.03
CA VAL A 154 17.43 -17.12 16.90
C VAL A 154 16.53 -16.82 15.69
N VAL A 155 15.54 -17.65 15.41
CA VAL A 155 14.56 -17.38 14.34
C VAL A 155 13.77 -16.11 14.63
N VAL A 156 13.22 -15.98 15.84
CA VAL A 156 12.50 -14.77 16.25
C VAL A 156 13.42 -13.56 16.18
N ALA A 157 14.66 -13.70 16.65
CA ALA A 157 15.63 -12.62 16.65
C ALA A 157 15.95 -12.12 15.23
N ALA A 158 16.17 -13.05 14.29
CA ALA A 158 16.42 -12.71 12.89
C ALA A 158 15.22 -11.98 12.27
N GLN A 159 13.99 -12.46 12.51
CA GLN A 159 12.76 -11.83 12.00
C GLN A 159 12.54 -10.44 12.57
N THR A 160 12.77 -10.25 13.88
CA THR A 160 12.65 -8.94 14.54
C THR A 160 13.66 -7.95 13.99
N LEU A 161 14.93 -8.34 13.87
CA LEU A 161 15.96 -7.49 13.28
C LEU A 161 15.64 -7.13 11.83
N GLU A 162 15.20 -8.11 11.03
CA GLU A 162 14.86 -7.88 9.61
C GLU A 162 13.66 -6.94 9.47
N SER A 163 12.63 -7.12 10.29
CA SER A 163 11.47 -6.22 10.32
C SER A 163 11.86 -4.78 10.67
N PHE A 164 12.74 -4.62 11.66
CA PHE A 164 13.22 -3.31 12.07
C PHE A 164 14.09 -2.65 10.99
N VAL A 165 15.01 -3.39 10.36
CA VAL A 165 15.82 -2.83 9.26
C VAL A 165 14.96 -2.41 8.07
N ARG A 166 13.87 -3.14 7.77
CA ARG A 166 12.92 -2.72 6.73
C ARG A 166 12.15 -1.45 7.10
N SER A 167 11.77 -1.26 8.37
CA SER A 167 11.06 -0.03 8.77
C SER A 167 11.95 1.21 8.70
N LEU A 168 13.27 1.08 8.89
CA LEU A 168 14.22 2.18 8.71
C LEU A 168 14.23 2.77 7.27
N ASP A 169 13.83 2.00 6.25
CA ASP A 169 13.84 2.45 4.85
C ASP A 169 12.56 3.21 4.47
N GLU A 170 11.42 2.80 5.02
CA GLU A 170 10.09 3.36 4.75
C GLU A 170 9.90 4.75 5.39
N ASP A 171 10.58 5.02 6.51
CA ASP A 171 10.53 6.31 7.20
C ASP A 171 11.49 7.34 6.59
N VAL A 172 11.17 7.78 5.36
CA VAL A 172 11.82 8.93 4.68
C VAL A 172 11.61 10.24 5.45
N LYS A 173 10.72 10.26 6.45
CA LYS A 173 10.56 11.36 7.39
C LYS A 173 11.03 10.90 8.76
N VAL A 174 12.00 11.64 9.31
CA VAL A 174 12.47 11.64 10.70
C VAL A 174 13.88 11.04 10.86
N GLN A 175 14.89 11.84 10.46
CA GLN A 175 16.24 11.82 11.08
C GLN A 175 16.20 12.32 12.54
N THR A 176 15.14 11.96 13.26
CA THR A 176 14.76 12.45 14.60
C THR A 176 14.23 11.29 15.44
N GLU A 177 14.63 10.05 15.14
CA GLU A 177 14.40 8.94 16.07
C GLU A 177 15.30 9.14 17.28
N ASP A 178 14.71 9.10 18.47
CA ASP A 178 15.45 9.12 19.73
C ASP A 178 16.39 7.90 19.75
N PRO A 179 17.72 8.08 19.73
CA PRO A 179 18.68 6.97 19.79
C PRO A 179 18.57 6.19 21.12
N ASN A 180 17.79 6.70 22.07
CA ASN A 180 17.47 6.07 23.35
C ASN A 180 16.06 5.45 23.41
N SER A 181 15.36 5.36 22.28
CA SER A 181 14.05 4.70 22.20
C SER A 181 14.13 3.25 22.65
N GLN A 182 13.01 2.74 23.17
CA GLN A 182 12.94 1.36 23.66
C GLN A 182 13.13 0.36 22.52
N GLU A 183 12.68 0.67 21.31
CA GLU A 183 12.88 -0.17 20.12
C GLU A 183 14.37 -0.28 19.76
N HIS A 184 15.10 0.85 19.75
CA HIS A 184 16.54 0.85 19.49
C HIS A 184 17.30 0.02 20.53
N LYS A 185 16.95 0.16 21.82
CA LYS A 185 17.55 -0.65 22.90
C LYS A 185 17.23 -2.13 22.73
N PHE A 186 16.00 -2.46 22.38
CA PHE A 186 15.55 -3.82 22.14
C PHE A 186 16.36 -4.48 21.02
N VAL A 187 16.45 -3.84 19.84
CA VAL A 187 17.17 -4.42 18.69
C VAL A 187 18.68 -4.51 18.92
N LEU A 188 19.27 -3.51 19.58
CA LEU A 188 20.70 -3.58 19.96
C LEU A 188 20.96 -4.70 20.96
N ALA A 189 20.08 -4.89 21.94
CA ALA A 189 20.24 -5.96 22.92
C ALA A 189 20.08 -7.35 22.31
N LEU A 190 19.18 -7.48 21.33
CA LEU A 190 19.00 -8.70 20.56
C LEU A 190 20.26 -9.04 19.74
N ALA A 191 20.76 -8.08 18.95
CA ALA A 191 21.99 -8.24 18.17
C ALA A 191 23.23 -8.46 19.07
N GLY A 192 23.27 -7.79 20.23
CA GLY A 192 24.32 -7.96 21.23
C GLY A 192 24.33 -9.35 21.86
N THR A 193 23.15 -9.92 22.14
CA THR A 193 23.02 -11.30 22.61
C THR A 193 23.58 -12.29 21.58
N ILE A 194 23.24 -12.10 20.30
CA ILE A 194 23.75 -12.91 19.19
C ILE A 194 25.28 -12.79 19.08
N THR A 195 25.81 -11.57 19.22
CA THR A 195 27.25 -11.31 19.19
C THR A 195 27.99 -12.06 20.30
N ASN A 196 27.42 -12.08 21.51
CA ASN A 196 27.97 -12.85 22.64
C ASN A 196 27.89 -14.37 22.40
N ILE A 197 26.79 -14.88 21.84
CA ILE A 197 26.70 -16.29 21.42
C ILE A 197 27.82 -16.62 20.44
N ALA A 198 28.05 -15.78 19.44
CA ALA A 198 29.14 -15.97 18.47
C ALA A 198 30.54 -15.84 19.10
N ALA A 199 30.70 -15.12 20.22
CA ALA A 199 31.98 -15.01 20.91
C ALA A 199 32.41 -16.33 21.59
N VAL A 200 31.48 -17.24 21.89
CA VAL A 200 31.75 -18.55 22.51
C VAL A 200 31.98 -19.63 21.46
N THR A 201 32.96 -20.50 21.68
CA THR A 201 33.34 -21.57 20.71
C THR A 201 32.18 -22.49 20.34
N ASN A 202 31.45 -23.01 21.33
CA ASN A 202 30.29 -23.88 21.07
C ASN A 202 29.10 -23.10 20.47
N GLY A 203 29.01 -21.80 20.76
CA GLY A 203 28.03 -20.91 20.13
C GLY A 203 28.32 -20.71 18.65
N ARG A 204 29.59 -20.54 18.25
CA ARG A 204 30.00 -20.51 16.83
C ARG A 204 29.63 -21.78 16.09
N ASP A 205 29.92 -22.94 16.67
CA ASP A 205 29.58 -24.23 16.03
C ASP A 205 28.07 -24.38 15.86
N PHE A 206 27.29 -24.01 16.88
CA PHE A 206 25.83 -23.97 16.77
C PHE A 206 25.35 -23.04 15.65
N LEU A 207 25.88 -21.81 15.58
CA LEU A 207 25.48 -20.85 14.55
C LEU A 207 25.82 -21.37 13.15
N ALA A 208 27.01 -21.95 12.99
CA ALA A 208 27.50 -22.52 11.74
C ALA A 208 26.83 -23.85 11.34
N THR A 209 26.07 -24.48 12.23
CA THR A 209 25.39 -25.77 11.96
C THR A 209 23.90 -25.60 11.75
N SER A 210 23.28 -24.78 12.60
CA SER A 210 21.85 -24.82 12.82
C SER A 210 21.19 -23.45 12.69
N ALA A 211 21.94 -22.35 12.71
CA ALA A 211 21.39 -20.99 12.63
C ALA A 211 21.74 -20.25 11.33
N HIS A 212 21.82 -20.99 10.22
CA HIS A 212 22.12 -20.50 8.89
C HIS A 212 21.25 -19.32 8.45
N VAL A 213 19.95 -19.41 8.71
CA VAL A 213 18.98 -18.35 8.41
C VAL A 213 19.39 -17.03 9.06
N LEU A 214 19.87 -17.06 10.31
CA LEU A 214 20.32 -15.83 10.98
C LEU A 214 21.54 -15.24 10.27
N LEU A 215 22.54 -16.05 9.92
CA LEU A 215 23.77 -15.56 9.27
C LEU A 215 23.44 -14.91 7.92
N ASP A 216 22.60 -15.54 7.12
CA ASP A 216 22.16 -14.98 5.84
C ASP A 216 21.34 -13.70 6.02
N THR A 217 20.47 -13.67 7.04
CA THR A 217 19.71 -12.45 7.37
C THR A 217 20.62 -11.32 7.80
N LEU A 218 21.67 -11.57 8.61
CA LEU A 218 22.64 -10.54 9.02
C LEU A 218 23.37 -9.95 7.81
N ILE A 219 23.85 -10.80 6.89
CA ILE A 219 24.51 -10.35 5.66
C ILE A 219 23.54 -9.52 4.81
N ARG A 220 22.33 -10.04 4.56
CA ARG A 220 21.30 -9.34 3.78
C ARG A 220 20.89 -8.00 4.40
N MET A 221 20.74 -7.92 5.72
CA MET A 221 20.40 -6.66 6.39
C MET A 221 21.52 -5.62 6.21
N LEU A 222 22.78 -6.03 6.32
CA LEU A 222 23.92 -5.15 6.07
C LEU A 222 23.95 -4.64 4.61
N GLU A 223 23.50 -5.42 3.63
CA GLU A 223 23.33 -4.97 2.23
C GLU A 223 22.25 -3.90 2.07
N LEU A 224 21.13 -4.05 2.78
CA LEU A 224 19.95 -3.20 2.62
C LEU A 224 20.08 -1.87 3.36
N MET A 225 20.85 -1.82 4.45
CA MET A 225 20.96 -0.62 5.28
C MET A 225 21.73 0.51 4.57
N LYS A 226 21.09 1.67 4.42
CA LYS A 226 21.69 2.89 3.85
C LYS A 226 23.03 3.27 4.54
N PRO A 227 23.97 3.91 3.82
CA PRO A 227 25.21 4.41 4.41
C PRO A 227 24.96 5.34 5.61
N GLY A 228 25.69 5.14 6.70
CA GLY A 228 25.53 5.90 7.95
C GLY A 228 24.26 5.57 8.76
N ALA A 229 23.35 4.72 8.27
CA ALA A 229 22.18 4.31 9.02
C ALA A 229 22.56 3.34 10.16
N PHE A 230 22.11 3.69 11.36
CA PHE A 230 22.25 2.94 12.61
C PHE A 230 23.59 2.18 12.78
N PRO A 231 24.74 2.90 12.89
CA PRO A 231 26.07 2.28 12.90
C PRO A 231 26.28 1.23 14.00
N LYS A 232 25.72 1.47 15.21
CA LYS A 232 25.82 0.53 16.34
C LYS A 232 25.25 -0.86 16.00
N LEU A 233 24.14 -0.90 15.27
CA LEU A 233 23.55 -2.17 14.85
C LEU A 233 24.44 -2.86 13.83
N LYS A 234 24.96 -2.12 12.83
CA LYS A 234 25.93 -2.65 11.85
C LYS A 234 27.16 -3.25 12.53
N VAL A 235 27.72 -2.56 13.53
CA VAL A 235 28.87 -3.04 14.32
C VAL A 235 28.57 -4.38 14.98
N LEU A 236 27.43 -4.51 15.68
CA LEU A 236 27.06 -5.78 16.33
C LEU A 236 26.90 -6.92 15.32
N MET A 237 26.27 -6.68 14.18
CA MET A 237 26.12 -7.69 13.13
C MET A 237 27.47 -8.11 12.55
N LEU A 238 28.36 -7.15 12.25
CA LEU A 238 29.72 -7.42 11.77
C LEU A 238 30.56 -8.15 12.81
N MET A 239 30.43 -7.81 14.10
CA MET A 239 31.09 -8.53 15.19
C MET A 239 30.63 -9.97 15.28
N ALA A 240 29.33 -10.22 15.16
CA ALA A 240 28.79 -11.58 15.17
C ALA A 240 29.31 -12.40 13.97
N LEU A 241 29.29 -11.82 12.76
CA LEU A 241 29.81 -12.47 11.55
C LEU A 241 31.32 -12.73 11.65
N TYR A 242 32.10 -11.73 12.08
CA TYR A 242 33.53 -11.89 12.33
C TYR A 242 33.79 -13.01 13.35
N ASN A 243 33.07 -13.01 14.48
CA ASN A 243 33.22 -14.05 15.48
C ASN A 243 32.97 -15.44 14.87
N VAL A 244 31.88 -15.64 14.12
CA VAL A 244 31.60 -16.91 13.43
C VAL A 244 32.72 -17.29 12.44
N SER A 245 33.29 -16.30 11.74
CA SER A 245 34.37 -16.49 10.76
C SER A 245 35.66 -17.04 11.35
N ILE A 246 35.88 -16.88 12.67
CA ILE A 246 37.05 -17.45 13.36
C ILE A 246 37.03 -18.99 13.30
N SER A 247 35.84 -19.61 13.15
CA SER A 247 35.73 -21.05 12.96
C SER A 247 35.74 -21.41 11.48
N VAL A 248 36.57 -22.39 11.09
CA VAL A 248 36.65 -22.90 9.71
C VAL A 248 35.27 -23.29 9.17
N LYS A 249 34.45 -23.96 9.98
CA LYS A 249 33.09 -24.37 9.60
C LYS A 249 32.17 -23.17 9.34
N GLY A 250 32.21 -22.17 10.22
CA GLY A 250 31.45 -20.93 10.06
C GLY A 250 31.87 -20.15 8.82
N LEU A 251 33.18 -20.02 8.59
CA LEU A 251 33.72 -19.36 7.41
C LEU A 251 33.32 -20.08 6.12
N LYS A 252 33.50 -21.41 6.05
CA LYS A 252 33.06 -22.24 4.91
C LYS A 252 31.57 -22.15 4.61
N TYR A 253 30.73 -21.90 5.62
CA TYR A 253 29.33 -21.61 5.40
C TYR A 253 29.15 -20.22 4.79
N MET A 254 29.66 -19.18 5.44
CA MET A 254 29.38 -17.78 5.08
C MET A 254 29.92 -17.42 3.70
N ILE A 255 31.07 -17.94 3.28
CA ILE A 255 31.63 -17.66 1.94
C ILE A 255 30.77 -18.15 0.78
N LYS A 256 29.80 -19.04 1.03
CA LYS A 256 28.82 -19.46 0.03
C LYS A 256 27.77 -18.39 -0.25
N ASN A 257 27.59 -17.44 0.67
CA ASN A 257 26.70 -16.32 0.49
C ASN A 257 27.40 -15.26 -0.39
N PRO A 258 26.91 -15.01 -1.61
CA PRO A 258 27.57 -14.09 -2.55
C PRO A 258 27.57 -12.64 -2.05
N GLY A 259 26.66 -12.29 -1.14
CA GLY A 259 26.57 -10.96 -0.55
C GLY A 259 27.70 -10.63 0.42
N LEU A 260 28.33 -11.65 1.03
CA LEU A 260 29.31 -11.44 2.10
C LEU A 260 30.45 -10.51 1.66
N LEU A 261 31.11 -10.81 0.54
CA LEU A 261 32.24 -10.02 0.08
C LEU A 261 31.81 -8.60 -0.31
N SER A 262 30.66 -8.46 -0.98
CA SER A 262 30.13 -7.16 -1.38
C SER A 262 29.85 -6.27 -0.16
N VAL A 263 29.20 -6.82 0.87
CA VAL A 263 28.95 -6.13 2.14
C VAL A 263 30.25 -5.72 2.81
N THR A 264 31.17 -6.68 3.00
CA THR A 264 32.44 -6.44 3.70
C THR A 264 33.23 -5.34 3.01
N TRP A 265 33.24 -5.33 1.67
CA TRP A 265 33.89 -4.31 0.86
C TRP A 265 33.20 -2.95 0.98
N ASN A 266 31.89 -2.89 0.77
CA ASN A 266 31.13 -1.63 0.73
C ASN A 266 31.21 -0.89 2.07
N LEU A 267 31.19 -1.63 3.18
CA LEU A 267 31.23 -1.06 4.52
C LEU A 267 32.62 -0.52 4.92
N LEU A 268 33.67 -0.74 4.12
CA LEU A 268 34.98 -0.08 4.32
C LEU A 268 34.93 1.44 4.02
N GLU A 269 33.90 1.90 3.30
CA GLU A 269 33.71 3.32 2.97
C GLU A 269 32.70 4.02 3.88
N GLU A 270 32.27 3.34 4.94
CA GLU A 270 31.39 3.94 5.94
C GLU A 270 32.06 5.11 6.67
N ARG A 271 31.23 6.07 7.11
CA ARG A 271 31.73 7.22 7.88
C ARG A 271 32.10 6.83 9.31
N ASP A 272 31.43 5.82 9.84
CA ASP A 272 31.65 5.34 11.19
C ASP A 272 32.87 4.41 11.21
N TRP A 273 33.87 4.79 12.01
CA TRP A 273 35.15 4.09 12.06
C TRP A 273 35.04 2.68 12.66
N GLU A 274 34.07 2.42 13.54
CA GLU A 274 33.87 1.08 14.13
C GLU A 274 33.30 0.13 13.09
N VAL A 275 32.39 0.62 12.24
CA VAL A 275 31.87 -0.16 11.10
C VAL A 275 33.01 -0.53 10.16
N CYS A 276 33.89 0.41 9.81
CA CYS A 276 35.07 0.12 8.98
C CYS A 276 36.02 -0.87 9.66
N LEU A 277 36.28 -0.73 10.97
CA LEU A 277 37.14 -1.65 11.72
C LEU A 277 36.62 -3.09 11.69
N HIS A 278 35.33 -3.28 11.97
CA HIS A 278 34.76 -4.63 12.01
C HIS A 278 34.59 -5.22 10.61
N SER A 279 34.39 -4.38 9.60
CA SER A 279 34.42 -4.81 8.19
C SER A 279 35.82 -5.27 7.79
N LEU A 280 36.89 -4.54 8.18
CA LEU A 280 38.27 -4.97 7.95
C LEU A 280 38.61 -6.29 8.65
N ARG A 281 38.17 -6.48 9.89
CA ARG A 281 38.40 -7.74 10.61
C ARG A 281 37.74 -8.94 9.92
N LEU A 282 36.53 -8.74 9.41
CA LEU A 282 35.84 -9.76 8.62
C LEU A 282 36.53 -9.99 7.26
N LEU A 283 37.04 -8.95 6.60
CA LEU A 283 37.85 -9.10 5.40
C LEU A 283 39.12 -9.92 5.67
N GLN A 284 39.80 -9.61 6.78
CA GLN A 284 41.03 -10.28 7.17
C GLN A 284 40.81 -11.79 7.36
N SER A 285 39.69 -12.21 7.98
CA SER A 285 39.39 -13.64 8.13
C SER A 285 39.10 -14.34 6.80
N LEU A 286 38.56 -13.62 5.81
CA LEU A 286 38.36 -14.14 4.45
C LEU A 286 39.69 -14.28 3.67
N VAL A 287 40.64 -13.38 3.89
CA VAL A 287 41.95 -13.38 3.23
C VAL A 287 42.87 -14.46 3.78
N LEU A 288 42.84 -14.67 5.10
CA LEU A 288 43.75 -15.60 5.79
C LEU A 288 43.43 -17.07 5.53
N GLU A 289 42.17 -17.41 5.18
CA GLU A 289 41.80 -18.80 4.92
C GLU A 289 41.95 -19.17 3.45
N GLU A 290 42.80 -20.17 3.16
CA GLU A 290 43.23 -20.50 1.79
C GLU A 290 42.06 -20.90 0.89
N GLU A 291 41.10 -21.69 1.38
CA GLU A 291 39.91 -22.07 0.62
C GLU A 291 39.00 -20.87 0.32
N ALA A 292 38.85 -19.93 1.28
CA ALA A 292 38.06 -18.73 1.09
C ALA A 292 38.72 -17.80 0.06
N ALA A 293 40.03 -17.60 0.18
CA ALA A 293 40.82 -16.81 -0.76
C ALA A 293 40.81 -17.41 -2.18
N LEU A 294 40.78 -18.74 -2.32
CA LEU A 294 40.66 -19.41 -3.62
C LEU A 294 39.26 -19.23 -4.24
N LEU A 295 38.20 -19.33 -3.42
CA LEU A 295 36.82 -19.17 -3.88
C LEU A 295 36.49 -17.73 -4.27
N LEU A 296 37.01 -16.75 -3.53
CA LEU A 296 36.80 -15.33 -3.79
C LEU A 296 37.81 -14.77 -4.80
N GLY A 297 38.95 -15.45 -4.96
CA GLY A 297 39.88 -15.34 -6.08
C GLY A 297 40.20 -13.89 -6.52
N PRO A 298 39.83 -13.47 -7.74
CA PRO A 298 40.18 -12.15 -8.28
C PRO A 298 39.63 -10.97 -7.46
N ALA A 299 38.48 -11.15 -6.80
CA ALA A 299 37.82 -10.05 -6.10
C ALA A 299 38.54 -9.63 -4.82
N VAL A 300 39.30 -10.55 -4.19
CA VAL A 300 40.12 -10.22 -3.01
C VAL A 300 41.46 -9.60 -3.41
N VAL A 301 41.88 -9.79 -4.66
CA VAL A 301 43.13 -9.27 -5.23
C VAL A 301 42.89 -7.98 -6.04
N ASP A 302 41.69 -7.43 -5.95
CA ASP A 302 41.32 -6.24 -6.70
C ASP A 302 42.13 -5.01 -6.22
N PRO A 303 42.81 -4.28 -7.13
CA PRO A 303 43.55 -3.07 -6.79
C PRO A 303 42.70 -1.99 -6.09
N GLU A 304 41.39 -1.93 -6.39
CA GLU A 304 40.47 -1.01 -5.77
C GLU A 304 40.31 -1.33 -4.28
N LEU A 305 40.13 -2.60 -3.90
CA LEU A 305 40.07 -3.04 -2.50
C LEU A 305 41.33 -2.64 -1.75
N GLU A 306 42.50 -2.91 -2.34
CA GLU A 306 43.78 -2.58 -1.75
C GLU A 306 43.90 -1.06 -1.49
N GLU A 307 43.47 -0.22 -2.44
CA GLU A 307 43.42 1.22 -2.26
C GLU A 307 42.43 1.64 -1.17
N ARG A 308 41.27 0.98 -1.03
CA ARG A 308 40.34 1.26 0.08
C ARG A 308 40.98 0.97 1.44
N VAL A 309 41.61 -0.19 1.59
CA VAL A 309 42.32 -0.56 2.84
C VAL A 309 43.49 0.40 3.10
N ARG A 310 44.23 0.81 2.06
CA ARG A 310 45.32 1.80 2.14
C ARG A 310 44.85 3.15 2.65
N ARG A 311 43.65 3.62 2.28
CA ARG A 311 43.10 4.85 2.87
C ARG A 311 42.86 4.70 4.38
N LEU A 312 42.43 3.53 4.84
CA LEU A 312 42.16 3.26 6.26
C LEU A 312 43.43 3.17 7.11
N SER A 313 44.60 2.83 6.54
CA SER A 313 45.88 2.89 7.26
C SER A 313 46.32 4.32 7.61
N SER A 314 45.72 5.33 6.99
CA SER A 314 45.92 6.74 7.34
C SER A 314 44.92 7.26 8.40
N SER A 315 44.11 6.37 8.99
CA SER A 315 43.10 6.76 9.98
C SER A 315 43.72 7.33 11.27
N ALA A 316 43.03 8.30 11.88
CA ALA A 316 43.36 8.81 13.21
C ALA A 316 43.11 7.79 14.33
N GLN A 317 42.28 6.77 14.07
CA GLN A 317 41.95 5.74 15.05
C GLN A 317 43.03 4.65 15.08
N PRO A 318 43.79 4.47 16.19
CA PRO A 318 44.94 3.57 16.22
C PRO A 318 44.60 2.12 15.89
N GLY A 319 43.47 1.62 16.41
CA GLY A 319 43.04 0.24 16.17
C GLY A 319 42.63 -0.02 14.72
N LEU A 320 41.98 0.95 14.07
CA LEU A 320 41.60 0.89 12.67
C LEU A 320 42.84 0.90 11.76
N ARG A 321 43.76 1.84 12.01
CA ARG A 321 45.03 1.92 11.29
C ARG A 321 45.83 0.62 11.37
N ALA A 322 46.06 0.11 12.58
CA ALA A 322 46.85 -1.11 12.77
C ALA A 322 46.21 -2.32 12.07
N THR A 323 44.88 -2.44 12.13
CA THR A 323 44.16 -3.53 11.44
C THR A 323 44.26 -3.38 9.92
N ALA A 324 44.17 -2.16 9.39
CA ALA A 324 44.32 -1.89 7.97
C ALA A 324 45.75 -2.20 7.47
N GLU A 325 46.78 -1.79 8.21
CA GLU A 325 48.18 -2.11 7.92
C GLU A 325 48.40 -3.63 7.86
N GLN A 326 47.92 -4.38 8.85
CA GLN A 326 48.01 -5.84 8.85
C GLN A 326 47.26 -6.47 7.68
N THR A 327 46.06 -5.97 7.37
CA THR A 327 45.26 -6.49 6.25
C THR A 327 45.96 -6.25 4.91
N LEU A 328 46.67 -5.13 4.72
CA LEU A 328 47.47 -4.88 3.52
C LEU A 328 48.62 -5.89 3.38
N GLU A 329 49.31 -6.19 4.48
CA GLU A 329 50.36 -7.21 4.48
C GLU A 329 49.81 -8.58 4.07
N ASP A 330 48.66 -8.97 4.62
CA ASP A 330 47.99 -10.22 4.31
C ASP A 330 47.57 -10.30 2.83
N LEU A 331 47.02 -9.21 2.28
CA LEU A 331 46.68 -9.10 0.86
C LEU A 331 47.91 -9.22 -0.05
N HIS A 332 49.02 -8.55 0.29
CA HIS A 332 50.27 -8.65 -0.47
C HIS A 332 50.89 -10.05 -0.39
N ALA A 333 50.80 -10.72 0.75
CA ALA A 333 51.23 -12.11 0.91
C ALA A 333 50.39 -13.06 0.03
N LEU A 334 49.07 -12.84 -0.03
CA LEU A 334 48.17 -13.60 -0.87
C LEU A 334 48.48 -13.39 -2.36
N GLN A 335 48.69 -12.16 -2.81
CA GLN A 335 49.10 -11.83 -4.19
C GLN A 335 50.38 -12.56 -4.61
N LYS A 336 51.40 -12.57 -3.74
CA LYS A 336 52.67 -13.29 -3.97
C LYS A 336 52.49 -14.81 -4.04
N SER A 337 51.63 -15.37 -3.18
CA SER A 337 51.37 -16.82 -3.18
C SER A 337 50.61 -17.27 -4.44
N GLN A 338 49.67 -16.45 -4.94
CA GLN A 338 48.96 -16.74 -6.19
C GLN A 338 49.86 -16.57 -7.42
N GLY A 339 50.71 -15.54 -7.47
CA GLY A 339 51.67 -15.34 -8.56
C GLY A 339 52.77 -16.42 -8.63
N SER A 340 53.16 -17.00 -7.50
CA SER A 340 54.12 -18.12 -7.45
C SER A 340 53.50 -19.48 -7.78
N LYS A 341 52.19 -19.67 -7.59
CA LYS A 341 51.45 -20.86 -8.06
C LYS A 341 51.18 -20.84 -9.56
N ALA A 342 51.01 -19.66 -10.17
CA ALA A 342 50.85 -19.51 -11.63
C ALA A 342 52.16 -19.70 -12.44
N SER A 343 53.31 -19.74 -11.78
CA SER A 343 54.64 -19.83 -12.41
C SER A 343 55.33 -21.19 -12.21
N LYS A 344 54.65 -22.19 -11.63
CA LYS A 344 55.10 -23.59 -11.64
C LYS A 344 54.41 -24.34 -12.79
N PRO A 345 55.16 -24.84 -13.79
CA PRO A 345 54.62 -25.58 -14.92
C PRO A 345 54.02 -26.93 -14.52
#